data_AF-A0A0K0Y3J3-F1
#
_entry.id   AF-A0A0K0Y3J3-F1
#
_cell.length_a   1.000
_cell.length_b   1.000
_cell.length_c   1.000
_cell.angle_alpha   90.00
_cell.angle_beta   90.00
_cell.angle_gamma   90.00
#
_symmetry.space_group_name_H-M   'P 1'
#
loop_
_entity.id
_entity.type
_entity.pdbx_description
1 polymer ?
#
loop_
_entity_poly.entity_id
_entity_poly.type
_entity_poly.pdbx_seq_one_letter_code
_entity_poly.pdbx_strand_id
1 'polypeptide(L)'
;MPQADLKYSSDMDIDAEGLLAEIEAVIGDFDSGAGKCKGRAYPAASYQHSHVFLTVQVLEKPHRDDVFMQTLLEKLTNTVDKHIKQACSRSVSVDFLPKYYATGEVPG
;
A
#
# COMPACT_ATOMS: atom_id res chain seq x y z
N MET A 1 -11.21 -4.06 -4.25
CA MET A 1 -10.88 -3.74 -2.85
C MET A 1 -9.41 -4.03 -2.66
N PRO A 2 -8.55 -3.02 -2.84
CA PRO A 2 -7.13 -3.15 -2.58
C PRO A 2 -6.86 -3.49 -1.11
N GLN A 3 -5.74 -4.14 -0.85
CA GLN A 3 -5.19 -4.36 0.49
C GLN A 3 -3.87 -3.60 0.55
N ALA A 4 -3.69 -2.70 1.53
CA ALA A 4 -2.43 -2.01 1.74
C ALA A 4 -1.88 -2.34 3.14
N ASP A 5 -0.68 -2.90 3.20
CA ASP A 5 0.05 -3.15 4.43
C ASP A 5 1.29 -2.26 4.47
N LEU A 6 1.33 -1.35 5.44
CA LEU A 6 2.47 -0.49 5.71
C LEU A 6 3.21 -1.00 6.95
N LYS A 7 4.38 -1.59 6.73
CA LYS A 7 5.28 -2.04 7.81
C LYS A 7 6.44 -1.07 7.92
N TYR A 8 6.81 -0.68 9.12
CA TYR A 8 7.89 0.29 9.32
C TYR A 8 8.53 0.10 10.69
N SER A 9 9.79 0.50 10.85
CA SER A 9 10.43 0.50 12.17
C SER A 9 9.81 1.54 13.09
N SER A 10 9.65 1.24 14.38
CA SER A 10 8.92 2.12 15.31
C SER A 10 9.62 3.45 15.62
N ASP A 11 10.86 3.66 15.16
CA ASP A 11 11.57 4.94 15.20
C ASP A 11 11.24 5.88 14.03
N MET A 12 10.45 5.44 13.05
CA MET A 12 10.04 6.29 11.95
C MET A 12 9.06 7.36 12.42
N ASP A 13 9.39 8.64 12.20
CA ASP A 13 8.44 9.75 12.25
C ASP A 13 7.57 9.75 10.99
N ILE A 14 6.49 8.96 11.02
CA ILE A 14 5.56 8.78 9.90
C ILE A 14 4.11 8.92 10.36
N ASP A 15 3.36 9.75 9.64
CA ASP A 15 1.89 9.81 9.78
C ASP A 15 1.28 8.64 8.99
N ALA A 16 1.22 7.48 9.65
CA ALA A 16 0.74 6.26 9.00
C ALA A 16 -0.74 6.35 8.56
N GLU A 17 -1.57 7.06 9.31
CA GLU A 17 -2.99 7.27 8.97
C GLU A 17 -3.12 8.13 7.72
N GLY A 18 -2.44 9.29 7.70
CA GLY A 18 -2.41 10.17 6.54
C GLY A 18 -1.85 9.51 5.29
N LEU A 19 -0.76 8.74 5.42
CA LEU A 19 -0.18 7.99 4.30
C LEU A 19 -1.15 6.93 3.77
N LEU A 20 -1.83 6.16 4.63
CA LEU A 20 -2.80 5.16 4.20
C LEU A 20 -4.00 5.80 3.49
N ALA A 21 -4.47 6.95 3.96
CA ALA A 21 -5.53 7.71 3.29
C ALA A 21 -5.11 8.21 1.91
N GLU A 22 -3.88 8.72 1.76
CA GLU A 22 -3.36 9.14 0.46
C GLU A 22 -3.16 7.95 -0.49
N ILE A 23 -2.69 6.80 0.01
CA ILE A 23 -2.59 5.56 -0.78
C ILE A 23 -3.96 5.15 -1.33
N GLU A 24 -5.01 5.17 -0.50
CA GLU A 24 -6.37 4.87 -0.96
C GLU A 24 -6.82 5.86 -2.05
N ALA A 25 -6.59 7.16 -1.87
CA ALA A 25 -6.93 8.19 -2.85
C ALA A 25 -6.20 7.96 -4.18
N VAL A 26 -4.88 7.72 -4.15
CA VAL A 26 -4.08 7.45 -5.35
C VAL A 26 -4.58 6.23 -6.12
N ILE A 27 -4.95 5.16 -5.42
CA ILE A 27 -5.51 3.97 -6.06
C ILE A 27 -6.89 4.27 -6.66
N GLY A 28 -7.76 4.98 -5.93
CA GLY A 28 -9.10 5.34 -6.40
C GLY A 28 -9.09 6.28 -7.60
N ASP A 29 -8.19 7.27 -7.61
CA ASP A 29 -8.03 8.22 -8.72
C ASP A 29 -7.47 7.54 -9.98
N PHE A 30 -6.61 6.54 -9.81
CA PHE A 30 -6.03 5.78 -10.93
C PHE A 30 -6.97 4.67 -11.45
N ASP A 31 -7.75 4.05 -10.55
CA ASP A 31 -8.72 3.01 -10.87
C ASP A 31 -9.99 3.22 -10.03
N SER A 32 -10.94 3.96 -10.61
CA SER A 32 -12.25 4.22 -9.98
C SER A 32 -13.05 2.95 -9.67
N GLY A 33 -12.74 1.83 -10.33
CA GLY A 33 -13.32 0.52 -10.06
C GLY A 33 -12.61 -0.28 -8.97
N ALA A 34 -11.61 0.29 -8.29
CA ALA A 34 -10.85 -0.39 -7.26
C ALA A 34 -11.71 -0.69 -6.02
N GLY A 35 -12.65 0.18 -5.67
CA GLY A 35 -13.38 0.13 -4.39
C GLY A 35 -12.49 0.43 -3.19
N LYS A 36 -13.06 0.39 -1.98
CA LYS A 36 -12.36 0.79 -0.75
C LYS A 36 -11.06 0.01 -0.53
N CYS A 37 -10.00 0.73 -0.15
CA CYS A 37 -8.72 0.15 0.23
C CYS A 37 -8.73 -0.23 1.71
N LYS A 38 -8.32 -1.45 2.03
CA LYS A 38 -8.16 -1.88 3.42
C LYS A 38 -6.70 -1.66 3.80
N GLY A 39 -6.43 -0.50 4.38
CA GLY A 39 -5.11 -0.08 4.85
C GLY A 39 -4.84 -0.52 6.29
N ARG A 40 -3.62 -1.00 6.57
CA ARG A 40 -3.14 -1.37 7.91
C ARG A 40 -1.70 -0.90 8.09
N ALA A 41 -1.38 -0.43 9.28
CA ALA A 41 -0.06 0.05 9.66
C ALA A 41 0.51 -0.85 10.78
N TYR A 42 1.78 -1.22 10.66
CA TYR A 42 2.46 -2.11 11.60
C TYR A 42 3.84 -1.54 11.97
N PRO A 43 3.93 -0.77 13.08
CA PRO A 43 5.22 -0.38 13.63
C PRO A 43 5.92 -1.61 14.24
N ALA A 44 7.11 -1.92 13.75
CA ALA A 44 7.97 -2.97 14.26
C ALA A 44 8.74 -2.46 15.49
N ALA A 45 8.46 -3.03 16.66
CA ALA A 45 9.13 -2.69 17.91
C ALA A 45 10.59 -3.19 17.99
N SER A 46 10.97 -4.14 17.13
CA SER A 46 12.33 -4.66 17.03
C SER A 46 12.74 -4.73 15.55
N TYR A 47 13.89 -4.13 15.22
CA TYR A 47 14.40 -3.97 13.87
C TYR A 47 15.92 -3.73 13.92
N GLN A 48 16.64 -3.97 12.82
CA GLN A 48 18.09 -3.74 12.72
C GLN A 48 18.44 -2.39 12.08
N HIS A 49 17.67 -1.99 11.07
CA HIS A 49 17.83 -0.73 10.35
C HIS A 49 16.47 -0.06 10.16
N SER A 50 16.44 1.27 10.20
CA SER A 50 15.20 2.03 10.01
C SER A 50 14.66 1.80 8.60
N HIS A 51 13.37 1.51 8.49
CA HIS A 51 12.77 1.11 7.21
C HIS A 51 11.29 1.44 7.11
N VAL A 52 10.83 1.55 5.86
CA VAL A 52 9.43 1.59 5.47
C VAL A 52 9.20 0.60 4.33
N PHE A 53 8.19 -0.25 4.46
CA PHE A 53 7.79 -1.21 3.45
C PHE A 53 6.28 -1.20 3.25
N LEU A 54 5.85 -0.78 2.06
CA LEU A 54 4.47 -0.86 1.62
C LEU A 54 4.27 -2.08 0.71
N THR A 55 3.28 -2.91 1.02
CA THR A 55 2.75 -3.92 0.10
C THR A 55 1.32 -3.56 -0.26
N VAL A 56 1.03 -3.46 -1.56
CA VAL A 56 -0.33 -3.29 -2.07
C VAL A 56 -0.73 -4.50 -2.89
N GLN A 57 -1.89 -5.09 -2.58
CA GLN A 57 -2.45 -6.18 -3.35
C GLN A 57 -3.78 -5.78 -3.99
N VAL A 58 -3.93 -6.09 -5.27
CA VAL A 58 -5.13 -5.77 -6.05
C VAL A 58 -5.70 -7.02 -6.70
N LEU A 59 -7.01 -7.05 -6.96
CA LEU A 59 -7.62 -8.13 -7.74
C LEU A 59 -7.08 -8.13 -9.17
N GLU A 60 -6.85 -9.31 -9.73
CA GLU A 60 -6.60 -9.41 -11.17
C GLU A 60 -7.85 -8.98 -11.94
N LYS A 61 -7.67 -8.09 -12.93
CA LYS A 61 -8.75 -7.59 -13.80
C LYS A 61 -8.20 -7.39 -15.21
N PRO A 62 -9.02 -7.47 -16.26
CA PRO A 62 -8.55 -7.37 -17.65
C PRO A 62 -7.74 -6.10 -17.98
N HIS A 63 -8.02 -4.98 -17.33
CA HIS A 63 -7.30 -3.71 -17.56
C HIS A 63 -6.09 -3.50 -16.65
N ARG A 64 -5.87 -4.37 -15.66
CA ARG A 64 -4.72 -4.28 -14.75
C ARG A 64 -3.57 -5.11 -15.32
N ASP A 65 -3.13 -4.72 -16.51
CA ASP A 65 -1.98 -5.34 -17.18
C ASP A 65 -0.66 -4.87 -16.56
N ASP A 66 0.46 -5.32 -17.13
CA ASP A 66 1.80 -4.97 -16.63
C ASP A 66 2.04 -3.45 -16.63
N VAL A 67 1.51 -2.73 -17.63
CA VAL A 67 1.64 -1.26 -17.71
C VAL A 67 0.88 -0.60 -16.57
N PHE A 68 -0.35 -1.04 -16.31
CA PHE A 68 -1.13 -0.59 -15.17
C PHE A 68 -0.40 -0.86 -13.84
N MET A 69 0.09 -2.09 -13.64
CA MET A 69 0.72 -2.51 -12.39
C MET A 69 2.01 -1.73 -12.14
N GLN A 70 2.83 -1.52 -13.17
CA GLN A 70 4.05 -0.71 -13.10
C GLN A 70 3.74 0.76 -12.81
N THR A 71 2.72 1.33 -13.47
CA THR A 71 2.29 2.72 -13.23
C THR A 71 1.78 2.90 -11.80
N LEU A 72 1.04 1.92 -11.28
CA LEU A 72 0.56 1.93 -9.91
C LEU A 72 1.73 1.85 -8.92
N LEU A 73 2.70 0.97 -9.16
CA LEU A 73 3.92 0.87 -8.35
C LEU A 73 4.68 2.21 -8.27
N GLU A 74 4.84 2.89 -9.40
CA GLU A 74 5.52 4.20 -9.46
C GLU A 74 4.75 5.27 -8.69
N LYS A 75 3.43 5.34 -8.85
CA LYS A 75 2.57 6.28 -8.11
C LYS A 75 2.68 6.06 -6.61
N LEU A 76 2.55 4.82 -6.16
CA LEU A 76 2.64 4.46 -4.74
C LEU A 76 4.04 4.72 -4.18
N THR A 77 5.08 4.41 -4.95
CA THR A 77 6.47 4.73 -4.60
C THR A 77 6.65 6.22 -4.34
N ASN A 78 6.20 7.07 -5.27
CA ASN A 78 6.31 8.51 -5.13
C ASN A 78 5.49 9.04 -3.94
N THR A 79 4.33 8.45 -3.65
CA THR A 79 3.54 8.79 -2.47
C THR A 79 4.29 8.45 -1.19
N VAL A 80 4.82 7.23 -1.05
CA VAL A 80 5.60 6.83 0.14
C VAL A 80 6.82 7.74 0.35
N ASP A 81 7.56 8.04 -0.72
CA ASP A 81 8.77 8.88 -0.64
C ASP A 81 8.47 10.30 -0.12
N LYS A 82 7.31 10.88 -0.45
CA LYS A 82 6.91 12.21 0.06
C LYS A 82 6.62 12.22 1.57
N HIS A 83 6.23 11.08 2.13
CA HIS A 83 5.88 10.94 3.55
C HIS A 83 7.09 10.61 4.42
N ILE A 84 8.21 10.17 3.83
CA ILE A 84 9.43 9.85 4.56
C ILE A 84 10.26 11.11 4.75
N LYS A 85 10.41 11.55 6.00
CA LYS A 85 11.19 12.75 6.38
C LYS A 85 12.58 12.43 6.93
N GLN A 86 12.87 11.15 7.17
CA GLN A 86 14.11 10.68 7.76
C GLN A 86 14.82 9.67 6.85
N ALA A 87 16.13 9.56 6.99
CA ALA A 87 16.90 8.56 6.25
C ALA A 87 16.51 7.15 6.69
N CYS A 88 16.10 6.31 5.74
CA CYS A 88 15.76 4.91 5.96
C CYS A 88 15.84 4.11 4.65
N SER A 89 15.78 2.79 4.72
CA SER A 89 15.50 1.96 3.55
C SER A 89 14.02 1.98 3.22
N ARG A 90 13.66 2.13 1.95
CA ARG A 90 12.26 2.13 1.48
C ARG A 90 12.02 1.01 0.47
N SER A 91 10.92 0.30 0.63
CA SER A 91 10.47 -0.74 -0.31
C SER A 91 8.97 -0.58 -0.61
N VAL A 92 8.58 -0.88 -1.84
CA VAL A 92 7.17 -0.91 -2.27
C VAL A 92 6.98 -2.12 -3.17
N SER A 93 5.92 -2.90 -2.95
CA SER A 93 5.47 -3.95 -3.87
C SER A 93 4.01 -3.77 -4.25
N VAL A 94 3.69 -4.15 -5.49
CA VAL A 94 2.32 -4.24 -5.99
C VAL A 94 2.14 -5.63 -6.56
N ASP A 95 1.19 -6.38 -6.01
CA ASP A 95 0.97 -7.78 -6.34
C ASP A 95 -0.51 -8.03 -6.66
N PHE A 96 -0.79 -9.12 -7.39
CA PHE A 96 -2.16 -9.61 -7.46
C PHE A 96 -2.52 -10.35 -6.17
N LEU A 97 -3.78 -10.20 -5.75
CA LEU A 97 -4.37 -11.06 -4.74
C LEU A 97 -4.35 -12.52 -5.24
N PRO A 98 -4.19 -13.50 -4.33
CA PRO A 98 -4.15 -14.91 -4.71
C PRO A 98 -5.38 -15.34 -5.53
N LYS A 99 -5.19 -16.30 -6.43
CA LYS A 99 -6.27 -16.83 -7.29
C LYS A 99 -7.52 -17.25 -6.51
N TYR A 100 -7.35 -17.79 -5.31
CA TYR A 100 -8.43 -18.22 -4.42
C TYR A 100 -8.63 -17.24 -3.26
N TYR A 101 -8.81 -15.97 -3.60
CA TYR A 101 -9.10 -14.92 -2.64
C TYR A 101 -10.61 -14.68 -2.50
N ALA A 102 -11.12 -14.83 -1.28
CA ALA A 102 -12.48 -14.50 -0.92
C ALA A 102 -12.51 -13.21 -0.09
N THR A 103 -13.49 -12.36 -0.33
CA THR A 103 -13.69 -11.14 0.44
C THR A 103 -15.17 -10.81 0.51
N GLY A 104 -15.60 -10.18 1.60
CA GLY A 104 -16.97 -9.78 1.86
C GLY A 104 -17.05 -8.92 3.11
N GLU A 105 -18.26 -8.46 3.42
CA GLU A 105 -18.59 -7.77 4.66
C GLU A 105 -19.35 -8.75 5.56
N VAL A 106 -19.11 -8.68 6.87
CA VAL A 106 -19.87 -9.45 7.86
C VAL A 106 -20.84 -8.48 8.54
N PRO A 107 -22.16 -8.73 8.52
CA PRO A 107 -23.10 -7.92 9.28
C PRO A 107 -22.73 -7.93 10.77
N GLY A 108 -22.71 -6.75 11.39
CA GLY A 108 -22.48 -6.57 12.82
C GLY A 108 -23.71 -6.88 13.66
#